data_AF-A0A4R9Q925-F1
#
_entry.id   AF-A0A4R9Q925-F1
#
_cell.length_a   1.000
_cell.length_b   1.000
_cell.length_c   1.000
_cell.angle_alpha   90.00
_cell.angle_beta   90.00
_cell.angle_gamma   90.00
#
_symmetry.space_group_name_H-M   'P 1'
#
loop_
_entity.id
_entity.type
_entity.pdbx_description
1 polymer ?
#
loop_
_entity_poly.entity_id
_entity_poly.type
_entity_poly.pdbx_seq_one_letter_code
_entity_poly.pdbx_strand_id
1 'polypeptide(L)'
;MSVTVKINGTINGIVHKGSSDFAMSTAPDVCKTPSPGGPVPIPYPVIISMASDLANGTTTVKVDGNSCAIKGSELSRCSGDEAGTAGGVVSSTFMKEATWITYSFDVKMDGANVCRFSDKLKMNHGNTICMAGIIPDVCNAGDEPLVIKCSDYKEERNKEKRECDIKCMCAKCLEMNNQGNFRRQASHAPRSGGRKSLRKLGNAGANAYRKALTDRLKAGETPDDIKDNFVHECAHERWKAQGAKPNLPGMSPDHMKEIQVGGLTKDFSNLKMMPSKPNEWIGSKMKGFKTTDFTYASGKKVKAHTGVALDCCK
;
A
#
# COMPACT_ATOMS: atom_id res chain seq x y z
N MET A 1 -8.28 5.63 2.00
CA MET A 1 -8.64 6.25 3.31
C MET A 1 -9.24 5.18 4.21
N SER A 2 -9.03 5.23 5.53
CA SER A 2 -9.67 4.27 6.44
C SER A 2 -11.13 4.63 6.68
N VAL A 3 -12.04 3.65 6.64
CA VAL A 3 -13.46 3.86 6.98
C VAL A 3 -13.61 4.13 8.48
N THR A 4 -14.16 5.28 8.84
CA THR A 4 -14.35 5.67 10.24
C THR A 4 -15.79 5.51 10.72
N VAL A 5 -16.75 5.62 9.80
CA VAL A 5 -18.18 5.56 10.12
C VAL A 5 -18.70 4.13 10.08
N LYS A 6 -19.32 3.71 11.18
CA LYS A 6 -19.85 2.36 11.37
C LYS A 6 -21.33 2.40 11.72
N ILE A 7 -22.07 1.39 11.25
CA ILE A 7 -23.51 1.24 11.48
C ILE A 7 -23.85 -0.22 11.80
N ASN A 8 -24.96 -0.47 12.50
CA ASN A 8 -25.36 -1.82 12.90
C ASN A 8 -24.25 -2.59 13.65
N GLY A 9 -23.61 -1.92 14.61
CA GLY A 9 -22.57 -2.50 15.48
C GLY A 9 -21.18 -1.89 15.27
N THR A 10 -20.17 -2.53 15.86
CA THR A 10 -18.78 -2.00 15.92
C THR A 10 -17.86 -2.52 14.82
N ILE A 11 -18.32 -3.50 14.03
CA ILE A 11 -17.54 -4.15 12.96
C ILE A 11 -17.95 -3.71 11.55
N ASN A 12 -19.16 -3.16 11.40
CA ASN A 12 -19.75 -2.85 10.10
C ASN A 12 -19.47 -1.41 9.69
N GLY A 13 -18.36 -1.21 8.99
CA GLY A 13 -18.06 0.06 8.30
C GLY A 13 -18.97 0.27 7.10
N ILE A 14 -19.28 1.54 6.82
CA ILE A 14 -19.99 1.94 5.60
C ILE A 14 -19.00 1.96 4.44
N VAL A 15 -19.31 1.24 3.36
CA VAL A 15 -18.45 1.21 2.17
C VAL A 15 -18.57 2.54 1.44
N HIS A 16 -17.45 3.17 1.10
CA HIS A 16 -17.45 4.45 0.39
C HIS A 16 -16.30 4.57 -0.62
N LYS A 17 -16.49 5.39 -1.64
CA LYS A 17 -15.56 5.51 -2.79
C LYS A 17 -14.12 5.88 -2.42
N GLY A 18 -13.91 6.60 -1.31
CA GLY A 18 -12.57 7.00 -0.87
C GLY A 18 -11.77 5.93 -0.12
N SER A 19 -12.35 4.76 0.16
CA SER A 19 -11.64 3.68 0.85
C SER A 19 -10.90 2.78 -0.14
N SER A 20 -9.82 2.16 0.33
CA SER A 20 -9.08 1.16 -0.48
C SER A 20 -9.59 -0.26 -0.23
N ASP A 21 -10.78 -0.38 0.37
CA ASP A 21 -11.37 -1.66 0.70
C ASP A 21 -11.72 -2.43 -0.57
N PHE A 22 -11.80 -3.75 -0.47
CA PHE A 22 -12.05 -4.60 -1.63
C PHE A 22 -12.95 -5.79 -1.31
N ALA A 23 -13.71 -6.24 -2.30
CA ALA A 23 -14.42 -7.51 -2.28
C ALA A 23 -13.58 -8.55 -3.01
N MET A 24 -13.57 -9.77 -2.48
CA MET A 24 -12.91 -10.92 -3.09
C MET A 24 -13.90 -12.07 -3.26
N SER A 25 -13.89 -12.72 -4.42
CA SER A 25 -14.76 -13.87 -4.66
C SER A 25 -14.45 -15.00 -3.67
N THR A 26 -15.49 -15.58 -3.09
CA THR A 26 -15.37 -16.74 -2.19
C THR A 26 -15.66 -18.06 -2.89
N ALA A 27 -16.23 -17.99 -4.10
CA ALA A 27 -16.36 -19.12 -5.01
C ALA A 27 -15.53 -18.84 -6.26
N PRO A 28 -14.95 -19.87 -6.92
CA PRO A 28 -14.23 -19.67 -8.17
C PRO A 28 -15.14 -19.05 -9.24
N ASP A 29 -14.61 -18.06 -9.96
CA ASP A 29 -15.27 -17.48 -11.13
C ASP A 29 -15.01 -18.36 -12.35
N VAL A 30 -15.96 -19.19 -12.74
CA VAL A 30 -15.76 -20.10 -13.88
C VAL A 30 -16.06 -19.36 -15.18
N CYS A 31 -15.03 -19.08 -15.97
CA CYS A 31 -15.13 -18.37 -17.23
C CYS A 31 -14.67 -19.24 -18.41
N LYS A 32 -15.31 -19.04 -19.55
CA LYS A 32 -14.93 -19.65 -20.82
C LYS A 32 -13.66 -18.98 -21.32
N THR A 33 -12.58 -19.73 -21.34
CA THR A 33 -11.25 -19.27 -21.75
C THR A 33 -10.94 -19.79 -23.14
N PRO A 34 -10.59 -18.91 -24.11
CA PRO A 34 -10.21 -19.37 -25.45
C PRO A 34 -9.06 -20.38 -25.42
N SER A 35 -9.21 -21.44 -26.21
CA SER A 35 -8.17 -22.45 -26.44
C SER A 35 -8.17 -22.86 -27.91
N PRO A 36 -7.11 -23.55 -28.41
CA PRO A 36 -7.08 -24.06 -29.77
C PRO A 36 -8.25 -24.99 -30.13
N GLY A 37 -8.86 -25.65 -29.15
CA GLY A 37 -10.02 -26.53 -29.33
C GLY A 37 -11.38 -25.84 -29.11
N GLY A 38 -11.41 -24.52 -28.96
CA GLY A 38 -12.60 -23.75 -28.58
C GLY A 38 -12.60 -23.30 -27.11
N PRO A 39 -13.57 -22.49 -26.67
CA PRO A 39 -13.60 -21.99 -25.30
C PRO A 39 -13.81 -23.11 -24.27
N VAL A 40 -12.93 -23.19 -23.27
CA VAL A 40 -12.99 -24.18 -22.18
C VAL A 40 -13.37 -23.48 -20.87
N PRO A 41 -14.29 -24.03 -20.06
CA PRO A 41 -14.55 -23.51 -18.72
C PRO A 41 -13.32 -23.66 -17.81
N ILE A 42 -12.75 -22.54 -17.35
CA ILE A 42 -11.61 -22.51 -16.42
C ILE A 42 -12.03 -21.77 -15.15
N PRO A 43 -11.80 -22.33 -13.95
CA PRO A 43 -12.05 -21.65 -12.69
C PRO A 43 -10.96 -20.59 -12.42
N TYR A 44 -11.35 -19.33 -12.34
CA TYR A 44 -10.51 -18.25 -11.83
C TYR A 44 -10.70 -18.18 -10.31
N PRO A 45 -9.68 -18.55 -9.52
CA PRO A 45 -9.86 -18.84 -8.10
C PRO A 45 -10.26 -17.62 -7.28
N VAL A 46 -9.76 -16.44 -7.66
CA VAL A 46 -9.97 -15.18 -6.95
C VAL A 46 -10.11 -14.06 -7.96
N ILE A 47 -11.26 -13.39 -7.94
CA ILE A 47 -11.47 -12.07 -8.57
C ILE A 47 -11.71 -11.00 -7.51
N ILE A 48 -11.31 -9.77 -7.80
CA ILE A 48 -11.30 -8.65 -6.85
C ILE A 48 -12.04 -7.45 -7.43
N SER A 49 -12.80 -6.75 -6.59
CA SER A 49 -13.44 -5.47 -6.92
C SER A 49 -13.16 -4.44 -5.83
N MET A 50 -12.82 -3.21 -6.22
CA MET A 50 -12.36 -2.16 -5.29
C MET A 50 -13.49 -1.20 -4.92
N ALA A 51 -13.55 -0.77 -3.66
CA ALA A 51 -14.48 0.27 -3.22
C ALA A 51 -14.28 1.60 -3.97
N SER A 52 -13.06 1.87 -4.46
CA SER A 52 -12.75 3.02 -5.32
C SER A 52 -13.53 3.05 -6.63
N ASP A 53 -13.97 1.89 -7.11
CA ASP A 53 -14.77 1.73 -8.33
C ASP A 53 -16.27 1.90 -8.06
N LEU A 54 -16.64 2.39 -6.88
CA LEU A 54 -18.04 2.65 -6.53
C LEU A 54 -18.68 3.61 -7.54
N ALA A 55 -19.76 3.12 -8.14
CA ALA A 55 -20.69 3.83 -9.00
C ALA A 55 -22.11 3.73 -8.42
N ASN A 56 -22.97 4.66 -8.82
CA ASN A 56 -24.36 4.75 -8.37
C ASN A 56 -24.49 4.79 -6.82
N GLY A 57 -23.53 5.43 -6.16
CA GLY A 57 -23.55 5.69 -4.72
C GLY A 57 -24.44 6.90 -4.36
N THR A 58 -24.37 7.32 -3.11
CA THR A 58 -25.07 8.52 -2.65
C THR A 58 -24.61 9.78 -3.39
N THR A 59 -25.54 10.71 -3.56
CA THR A 59 -25.35 12.03 -4.17
C THR A 59 -25.43 13.14 -3.14
N THR A 60 -26.28 13.00 -2.11
CA THR A 60 -26.50 14.05 -1.09
C THR A 60 -25.74 13.78 0.21
N VAL A 61 -25.69 12.52 0.65
CA VAL A 61 -24.97 12.13 1.86
C VAL A 61 -23.51 11.79 1.54
N LYS A 62 -22.59 12.27 2.38
CA LYS A 62 -21.18 11.90 2.32
C LYS A 62 -20.74 11.20 3.60
N VAL A 63 -19.97 10.13 3.45
CA VAL A 63 -19.32 9.40 4.53
C VAL A 63 -17.83 9.54 4.36
N ASP A 64 -17.13 9.97 5.41
CA ASP A 64 -15.68 10.27 5.34
C ASP A 64 -15.34 11.21 4.15
N GLY A 65 -16.23 12.15 3.84
CA GLY A 65 -16.10 13.09 2.72
C GLY A 65 -16.41 12.53 1.33
N ASN A 66 -16.80 11.26 1.23
CA ASN A 66 -16.97 10.53 -0.02
C ASN A 66 -18.41 10.02 -0.23
N SER A 67 -18.78 9.74 -1.49
CA SER A 67 -20.02 9.02 -1.81
C SER A 67 -19.97 7.60 -1.25
N CYS A 68 -21.05 7.13 -0.64
CA CYS A 68 -21.15 5.81 -0.02
C CYS A 68 -22.09 4.87 -0.77
N ALA A 69 -21.86 3.58 -0.58
CA ALA A 69 -22.62 2.53 -1.24
C ALA A 69 -23.99 2.34 -0.56
N ILE A 70 -25.02 2.31 -1.38
CA ILE A 70 -26.42 2.08 -1.00
C ILE A 70 -27.01 0.98 -1.88
N LYS A 71 -28.18 0.47 -1.52
CA LYS A 71 -28.91 -0.50 -2.34
C LYS A 71 -29.11 0.07 -3.75
N GLY A 72 -28.60 -0.64 -4.75
CA GLY A 72 -28.56 -0.22 -6.16
C GLY A 72 -27.20 0.30 -6.64
N SER A 73 -26.26 0.50 -5.72
CA SER A 73 -24.86 0.78 -6.06
C SER A 73 -24.15 -0.44 -6.62
N GLU A 74 -23.06 -0.17 -7.35
CA GLU A 74 -22.18 -1.18 -7.92
C GLU A 74 -20.72 -0.78 -7.75
N LEU A 75 -19.84 -1.78 -7.71
CA LEU A 75 -18.42 -1.58 -7.96
C LEU A 75 -18.21 -1.91 -9.44
N SER A 76 -17.85 -0.93 -10.25
CA SER A 76 -18.05 -0.99 -11.71
C SER A 76 -17.26 -2.08 -12.45
N ARG A 77 -16.30 -2.72 -11.77
CA ARG A 77 -15.41 -3.70 -12.38
C ARG A 77 -14.89 -4.73 -11.38
N CYS A 78 -14.64 -5.93 -11.87
CA CYS A 78 -13.83 -6.96 -11.24
C CYS A 78 -12.52 -7.16 -12.02
N SER A 79 -11.48 -7.64 -11.34
CA SER A 79 -10.17 -7.98 -11.93
C SER A 79 -9.75 -9.38 -11.49
N GLY A 80 -8.97 -10.09 -12.32
CA GLY A 80 -8.50 -11.46 -12.08
C GLY A 80 -9.06 -12.51 -13.04
N ASP A 81 -10.04 -12.17 -13.88
CA ASP A 81 -10.68 -13.03 -14.89
C ASP A 81 -10.39 -12.57 -16.34
N GLU A 82 -9.37 -11.74 -16.56
CA GLU A 82 -9.06 -11.10 -17.85
C GLU A 82 -8.82 -12.11 -18.99
N ALA A 83 -8.32 -13.31 -18.67
CA ALA A 83 -8.09 -14.36 -19.67
C ALA A 83 -9.40 -15.05 -20.13
N GLY A 84 -10.48 -14.93 -19.37
CA GLY A 84 -11.78 -15.53 -19.63
C GLY A 84 -12.61 -14.73 -20.65
N THR A 85 -12.02 -14.32 -21.76
CA THR A 85 -12.61 -13.33 -22.69
C THR A 85 -13.89 -13.80 -23.39
N ALA A 86 -14.20 -15.10 -23.38
CA ALA A 86 -15.49 -15.62 -23.84
C ALA A 86 -16.59 -15.60 -22.74
N GLY A 87 -16.27 -15.00 -21.59
CA GLY A 87 -17.16 -14.66 -20.50
C GLY A 87 -17.45 -15.81 -19.54
N GLY A 88 -18.09 -15.47 -18.42
CA GLY A 88 -18.58 -16.37 -17.41
C GLY A 88 -19.49 -17.46 -17.96
N VAL A 89 -19.45 -18.65 -17.35
CA VAL A 89 -20.36 -19.73 -17.72
C VAL A 89 -21.82 -19.34 -17.48
N VAL A 90 -22.08 -18.59 -16.41
CA VAL A 90 -23.42 -18.12 -16.06
C VAL A 90 -23.68 -16.73 -16.65
N SER A 91 -22.77 -15.78 -16.44
CA SER A 91 -23.02 -14.39 -16.83
C SER A 91 -22.77 -14.10 -18.31
N SER A 92 -21.94 -14.91 -18.99
CA SER A 92 -21.35 -14.58 -20.30
C SER A 92 -20.60 -13.25 -20.32
N THR A 93 -20.12 -12.79 -19.17
CA THR A 93 -19.33 -11.56 -19.03
C THR A 93 -17.98 -11.83 -18.37
N PHE A 94 -17.04 -10.89 -18.53
CA PHE A 94 -15.77 -10.88 -17.82
C PHE A 94 -15.48 -9.46 -17.36
N MET A 95 -14.79 -9.31 -16.23
CA MET A 95 -14.39 -8.03 -15.64
C MET A 95 -15.57 -7.07 -15.37
N LYS A 96 -16.77 -7.60 -15.17
CA LYS A 96 -17.99 -6.82 -14.92
C LYS A 96 -18.17 -6.47 -13.46
N GLU A 97 -19.20 -5.68 -13.19
CA GLU A 97 -19.47 -5.08 -11.91
C GLU A 97 -19.74 -6.11 -10.81
N ALA A 98 -19.49 -5.68 -9.57
CA ALA A 98 -19.96 -6.35 -8.36
C ALA A 98 -21.13 -5.56 -7.75
N THR A 99 -22.19 -6.25 -7.36
CA THR A 99 -23.42 -5.64 -6.80
C THR A 99 -23.79 -6.30 -5.48
N TRP A 100 -24.33 -5.50 -4.55
CA TRP A 100 -24.71 -5.99 -3.21
C TRP A 100 -25.98 -6.85 -3.23
N ILE A 101 -25.90 -7.97 -2.54
CA ILE A 101 -27.01 -8.90 -2.26
C ILE A 101 -27.73 -8.48 -0.97
N THR A 102 -26.96 -8.14 0.06
CA THR A 102 -27.48 -7.70 1.36
C THR A 102 -27.07 -6.26 1.65
N TYR A 103 -27.74 -5.64 2.60
CA TYR A 103 -27.54 -4.25 3.01
C TYR A 103 -28.09 -4.07 4.43
N SER A 104 -27.87 -2.91 5.04
CA SER A 104 -28.46 -2.55 6.33
C SER A 104 -29.98 -2.72 6.33
N PHE A 105 -30.55 -3.17 7.43
CA PHE A 105 -32.00 -3.38 7.55
C PHE A 105 -32.76 -2.09 7.88
N ASP A 106 -32.11 -1.14 8.53
CA ASP A 106 -32.71 0.02 9.18
C ASP A 106 -32.01 1.35 8.84
N VAL A 107 -30.73 1.34 8.50
CA VAL A 107 -30.01 2.55 8.11
C VAL A 107 -30.12 2.78 6.61
N LYS A 108 -30.62 3.96 6.25
CA LYS A 108 -30.78 4.40 4.87
C LYS A 108 -30.09 5.75 4.63
N MET A 109 -29.52 5.91 3.44
CA MET A 109 -28.97 7.16 2.92
C MET A 109 -29.51 7.35 1.51
N ASP A 110 -29.86 8.59 1.14
CA ASP A 110 -30.56 8.92 -0.10
C ASP A 110 -31.80 8.02 -0.35
N GLY A 111 -32.51 7.66 0.74
CA GLY A 111 -33.71 6.82 0.69
C GLY A 111 -33.46 5.31 0.51
N ALA A 112 -32.22 4.88 0.31
CA ALA A 112 -31.85 3.48 0.09
C ALA A 112 -30.99 2.90 1.22
N ASN A 113 -31.10 1.59 1.45
CA ASN A 113 -30.38 0.90 2.53
C ASN A 113 -28.85 0.95 2.32
N VAL A 114 -28.10 1.24 3.37
CA VAL A 114 -26.63 1.39 3.28
C VAL A 114 -25.93 0.04 3.17
N CYS A 115 -24.91 -0.06 2.32
CA CYS A 115 -24.06 -1.23 2.16
C CYS A 115 -22.86 -1.21 3.13
N ARG A 116 -22.62 -2.33 3.81
CA ARG A 116 -21.64 -2.47 4.91
C ARG A 116 -20.60 -3.54 4.59
N PHE A 117 -19.57 -3.62 5.44
CA PHE A 117 -18.52 -4.63 5.32
C PHE A 117 -19.02 -6.08 5.31
N SER A 118 -19.97 -6.44 6.18
CA SER A 118 -20.47 -7.82 6.23
C SER A 118 -21.37 -8.21 5.05
N ASP A 119 -21.78 -7.24 4.22
CA ASP A 119 -22.80 -7.45 3.20
C ASP A 119 -22.26 -8.19 1.98
N LYS A 120 -23.06 -9.12 1.45
CA LYS A 120 -22.62 -10.06 0.40
C LYS A 120 -22.72 -9.42 -0.97
N LEU A 121 -21.87 -9.86 -1.90
CA LEU A 121 -21.86 -9.33 -3.26
C LEU A 121 -22.00 -10.46 -4.29
N LYS A 122 -22.68 -10.16 -5.39
CA LYS A 122 -22.45 -10.82 -6.68
C LYS A 122 -21.24 -10.16 -7.33
N MET A 123 -20.45 -10.92 -8.07
CA MET A 123 -19.28 -10.42 -8.79
C MET A 123 -19.32 -10.90 -10.24
N ASN A 124 -18.70 -10.12 -11.13
CA ASN A 124 -18.71 -10.35 -12.58
C ASN A 124 -20.13 -10.60 -13.13
N HIS A 125 -21.02 -9.62 -12.91
CA HIS A 125 -22.44 -9.71 -13.33
C HIS A 125 -23.16 -10.96 -12.77
N GLY A 126 -22.74 -11.44 -11.60
CA GLY A 126 -23.33 -12.60 -10.94
C GLY A 126 -22.82 -13.96 -11.40
N ASN A 127 -21.68 -14.02 -12.09
CA ASN A 127 -21.02 -15.30 -12.40
C ASN A 127 -20.45 -15.97 -11.14
N THR A 128 -20.02 -15.18 -10.17
CA THR A 128 -19.57 -15.65 -8.86
C THR A 128 -20.08 -14.74 -7.74
N ILE A 129 -19.72 -15.08 -6.50
CA ILE A 129 -20.18 -14.42 -5.27
C ILE A 129 -19.03 -14.14 -4.31
N CYS A 130 -19.18 -13.07 -3.54
CA CYS A 130 -18.41 -12.76 -2.35
C CYS A 130 -19.30 -12.96 -1.11
N MET A 131 -19.08 -14.08 -0.42
CA MET A 131 -19.78 -14.41 0.84
C MET A 131 -19.09 -13.84 2.07
N ALA A 132 -17.86 -13.36 1.94
CA ALA A 132 -17.15 -12.68 3.03
C ALA A 132 -17.64 -11.25 3.23
N GLY A 133 -18.00 -10.57 2.14
CA GLY A 133 -18.28 -9.14 2.10
C GLY A 133 -17.03 -8.31 1.81
N ILE A 134 -17.11 -7.00 2.03
CA ILE A 134 -15.99 -6.08 1.80
C ILE A 134 -14.96 -6.27 2.91
N ILE A 135 -13.73 -6.55 2.49
CA ILE A 135 -12.56 -6.64 3.36
C ILE A 135 -12.00 -5.22 3.47
N PRO A 136 -11.98 -4.63 4.69
CA PRO A 136 -11.36 -3.34 4.87
C PRO A 136 -9.87 -3.45 4.58
N ASP A 137 -9.35 -2.55 3.76
CA ASP A 137 -7.93 -2.50 3.56
C ASP A 137 -7.27 -1.85 4.78
N VAL A 138 -6.83 -2.72 5.69
CA VAL A 138 -6.03 -2.35 6.86
C VAL A 138 -4.64 -1.80 6.48
N CYS A 139 -4.29 -1.78 5.19
CA CYS A 139 -3.01 -1.32 4.67
C CYS A 139 -3.01 0.17 4.32
N ASN A 140 -4.14 0.89 4.42
CA ASN A 140 -4.10 2.33 4.25
C ASN A 140 -3.29 2.98 5.38
N ALA A 141 -2.24 3.71 4.97
CA ALA A 141 -1.69 4.81 5.72
C ALA A 141 -2.85 5.70 6.20
N GLY A 142 -3.26 5.53 7.45
CA GLY A 142 -4.51 6.11 7.96
C GLY A 142 -4.55 7.64 7.89
N ASP A 143 -5.64 8.20 8.37
CA ASP A 143 -6.05 9.61 8.17
C ASP A 143 -5.11 10.67 8.81
N GLU A 144 -3.99 10.26 9.41
CA GLU A 144 -3.01 11.11 10.08
C GLU A 144 -1.57 10.76 9.62
N PRO A 145 -1.18 10.99 8.35
CA PRO A 145 0.18 10.74 7.92
C PRO A 145 1.14 11.79 8.49
N LEU A 146 2.38 11.38 8.76
CA LEU A 146 3.47 12.33 8.99
C LEU A 146 3.76 13.05 7.67
N VAL A 147 3.35 14.31 7.57
CA VAL A 147 3.62 15.14 6.39
C VAL A 147 5.04 15.70 6.47
N ILE A 148 5.90 15.27 5.55
CA ILE A 148 7.27 15.75 5.37
C ILE A 148 7.27 16.78 4.24
N LYS A 149 7.72 18.00 4.56
CA LYS A 149 7.82 19.08 3.58
C LYS A 149 9.10 18.97 2.77
N CYS A 150 9.00 18.80 1.45
CA CYS A 150 10.15 18.72 0.56
C CYS A 150 10.86 20.06 0.38
N SER A 151 10.19 21.18 0.69
CA SER A 151 10.82 22.51 0.75
C SER A 151 11.93 22.59 1.81
N ASP A 152 11.90 21.71 2.82
CA ASP A 152 12.95 21.58 3.82
C ASP A 152 14.19 20.83 3.29
N TYR A 153 14.11 20.18 2.13
CA TYR A 153 15.24 19.47 1.53
C TYR A 153 16.12 20.44 0.74
N LYS A 154 17.27 20.80 1.34
CA LYS A 154 18.25 21.77 0.81
C LYS A 154 19.66 21.18 0.60
N GLU A 155 19.82 19.86 0.72
CA GLU A 155 21.16 19.23 0.68
C GLU A 155 21.78 19.11 -0.72
N GLU A 156 20.96 19.22 -1.75
CA GLU A 156 21.39 19.15 -3.15
C GLU A 156 21.06 20.46 -3.88
N ARG A 157 22.12 21.09 -4.42
CA ARG A 157 22.04 22.35 -5.15
C ARG A 157 21.81 22.13 -6.64
N ASN A 158 22.20 20.98 -7.17
CA ASN A 158 21.94 20.60 -8.55
C ASN A 158 20.47 20.18 -8.72
N LYS A 159 19.75 20.83 -9.64
CA LYS A 159 18.31 20.63 -9.84
C LYS A 159 17.95 19.20 -10.26
N GLU A 160 18.70 18.61 -11.18
CA GLU A 160 18.45 17.25 -11.69
C GLU A 160 18.69 16.19 -10.62
N LYS A 161 19.78 16.32 -9.86
CA LYS A 161 20.08 15.43 -8.74
C LYS A 161 19.02 15.54 -7.64
N ARG A 162 18.54 16.77 -7.37
CA ARG A 162 17.47 17.03 -6.42
C ARG A 162 16.14 16.40 -6.85
N GLU A 163 15.84 16.40 -8.15
CA GLU A 163 14.66 15.72 -8.68
C GLU A 163 14.73 14.20 -8.46
N CYS A 164 15.89 13.59 -8.73
CA CYS A 164 16.08 12.17 -8.44
C CYS A 164 16.00 11.87 -6.93
N ASP A 165 16.60 12.72 -6.08
CA ASP A 165 16.50 12.58 -4.63
C ASP A 165 15.03 12.58 -4.17
N ILE A 166 14.20 13.48 -4.71
CA ILE A 166 12.76 13.52 -4.45
C ILE A 166 12.07 12.23 -4.88
N LYS A 167 12.30 11.76 -6.12
CA LYS A 167 11.72 10.49 -6.62
C LYS A 167 12.08 9.29 -5.73
N CYS A 168 13.33 9.23 -5.28
CA CYS A 168 13.80 8.19 -4.36
C CYS A 168 13.06 8.26 -3.01
N MET A 169 12.93 9.46 -2.42
CA MET A 169 12.21 9.65 -1.16
C MET A 169 10.71 9.31 -1.30
N CYS A 170 10.10 9.68 -2.43
CA CYS A 170 8.72 9.32 -2.74
C CYS A 170 8.52 7.81 -2.81
N ALA A 171 9.38 7.10 -3.55
CA ALA A 171 9.33 5.65 -3.66
C ALA A 171 9.50 4.96 -2.30
N LYS A 172 10.40 5.45 -1.44
CA LYS A 172 10.53 4.97 -0.06
C LYS A 172 9.25 5.15 0.74
N CYS A 173 8.68 6.35 0.75
CA CYS A 173 7.46 6.61 1.52
C CYS A 173 6.27 5.79 1.02
N LEU A 174 6.15 5.59 -0.29
CA LEU A 174 5.15 4.72 -0.88
C LEU A 174 5.32 3.28 -0.41
N GLU A 175 6.53 2.72 -0.51
CA GLU A 175 6.82 1.36 -0.07
C GLU A 175 6.54 1.18 1.43
N MET A 176 6.96 2.14 2.24
CA MET A 176 6.70 2.13 3.68
C MET A 176 5.20 2.14 4.00
N ASN A 177 4.40 2.91 3.26
CA ASN A 177 2.94 2.93 3.40
C ASN A 177 2.32 1.61 2.94
N ASN A 178 2.79 1.03 1.83
CA ASN A 178 2.31 -0.26 1.32
C ASN A 178 2.56 -1.41 2.30
N GLN A 179 3.70 -1.38 3.01
CA GLN A 179 3.99 -2.38 4.05
C GLN A 179 3.09 -2.24 5.29
N GLY A 180 2.37 -1.14 5.43
CA GLY A 180 1.36 -0.90 6.46
C GLY A 180 1.84 -1.13 7.90
N ASN A 181 0.88 -1.27 8.83
CA ASN A 181 1.14 -1.66 10.22
C ASN A 181 2.23 -0.83 10.93
N PHE A 182 1.96 0.47 11.11
CA PHE A 182 2.82 1.43 11.83
C PHE A 182 2.63 1.42 13.35
N ARG A 183 1.65 0.66 13.86
CA ARG A 183 1.47 0.46 15.30
C ARG A 183 2.68 -0.31 15.83
N ARG A 184 3.14 0.04 17.04
CA ARG A 184 4.15 -0.75 17.76
C ARG A 184 3.74 -2.22 17.70
N GLN A 185 4.45 -3.04 16.93
CA GLN A 185 4.42 -4.47 17.16
C GLN A 185 4.96 -4.68 18.57
N ALA A 186 4.06 -4.98 19.50
CA ALA A 186 4.40 -5.30 20.88
C ALA A 186 5.25 -6.59 20.97
N SER A 187 5.46 -7.30 19.86
CA SER A 187 6.00 -8.66 19.85
C SER A 187 7.48 -8.81 19.50
N HIS A 188 8.22 -7.77 19.06
CA HIS A 188 9.63 -7.95 18.68
C HIS A 188 10.61 -6.86 19.13
N ALA A 189 10.18 -5.86 19.91
CA ALA A 189 11.14 -5.00 20.59
C ALA A 189 11.80 -5.81 21.73
N PRO A 190 13.14 -6.04 21.71
CA PRO A 190 13.78 -6.73 22.82
C PRO A 190 13.50 -5.94 24.10
N ARG A 191 12.89 -6.62 25.08
CA ARG A 191 12.88 -6.14 26.46
C ARG A 191 14.35 -6.01 26.89
N SER A 192 14.69 -4.85 27.45
CA SER A 192 16.03 -4.46 27.93
C SER A 192 17.18 -4.51 26.91
N GLY A 193 17.33 -3.43 26.15
CA GLY A 193 18.51 -3.17 25.31
C GLY A 193 18.29 -1.91 24.47
N GLY A 194 18.49 -0.74 25.07
CA GLY A 194 18.05 0.56 24.54
C GLY A 194 18.41 0.82 23.07
N ARG A 195 17.66 1.73 22.42
CA ARG A 195 17.76 2.30 21.05
C ARG A 195 19.12 2.20 20.31
N LYS A 196 20.24 2.24 21.05
CA LYS A 196 21.61 2.00 20.57
C LYS A 196 21.83 0.58 20.02
N SER A 197 21.19 -0.46 20.56
CA SER A 197 21.34 -1.85 20.10
C SER A 197 20.68 -2.09 18.74
N LEU A 198 19.47 -1.56 18.54
CA LEU A 198 18.73 -1.64 17.27
C LEU A 198 19.45 -0.90 16.13
N ARG A 199 20.01 0.29 16.41
CA ARG A 199 20.84 1.01 15.43
C ARG A 199 22.07 0.21 15.02
N LYS A 200 22.72 -0.49 15.96
CA LYS A 200 23.87 -1.36 15.67
C LYS A 200 23.47 -2.53 14.78
N LEU A 201 22.31 -3.15 15.04
CA LEU A 201 21.77 -4.24 14.23
C LEU A 201 21.39 -3.78 12.81
N GLY A 202 20.70 -2.64 12.69
CA GLY A 202 20.36 -2.06 11.38
C GLY A 202 21.59 -1.70 10.56
N ASN A 203 22.60 -1.08 11.18
CA ASN A 203 23.87 -0.78 10.50
C ASN A 203 24.59 -2.06 10.04
N ALA A 204 24.54 -3.13 10.84
CA ALA A 204 25.11 -4.41 10.44
C ALA A 204 24.38 -5.02 9.24
N GLY A 205 23.05 -4.97 9.21
CA GLY A 205 22.24 -5.43 8.08
C GLY A 205 22.50 -4.63 6.80
N ALA A 206 22.51 -3.30 6.90
CA ALA A 206 22.85 -2.41 5.78
C ALA A 206 24.27 -2.70 5.25
N ASN A 207 25.26 -2.81 6.14
CA ASN A 207 26.64 -3.12 5.73
C ASN A 207 26.75 -4.50 5.05
N ALA A 208 26.03 -5.51 5.55
CA ALA A 208 25.99 -6.83 4.93
C ALA A 208 25.35 -6.79 3.54
N TYR A 209 24.25 -6.05 3.38
CA TYR A 209 23.59 -5.86 2.09
C TYR A 209 24.49 -5.16 1.07
N ARG A 210 25.14 -4.06 1.47
CA ARG A 210 26.11 -3.36 0.60
C ARG A 210 27.26 -4.28 0.19
N LYS A 211 27.78 -5.06 1.14
CA LYS A 211 28.85 -6.02 0.87
C LYS A 211 28.39 -7.09 -0.12
N ALA A 212 27.19 -7.64 0.04
CA ALA A 212 26.64 -8.62 -0.88
C ALA A 212 26.53 -8.08 -2.31
N LEU A 213 26.05 -6.84 -2.50
CA LEU A 213 26.02 -6.21 -3.82
C LEU A 213 27.42 -5.94 -4.39
N THR A 214 28.35 -5.51 -3.54
CA THR A 214 29.75 -5.30 -3.93
C THR A 214 30.39 -6.60 -4.40
N ASP A 215 30.14 -7.71 -3.69
CA ASP A 215 30.68 -9.02 -4.01
C ASP A 215 30.06 -9.58 -5.30
N ARG A 216 28.76 -9.37 -5.53
CA ARG A 216 28.06 -9.69 -6.80
C ARG A 216 28.68 -8.97 -8.00
N LEU A 217 28.89 -7.65 -7.89
CA LEU A 217 29.54 -6.86 -8.95
C LEU A 217 30.98 -7.29 -9.19
N LYS A 218 31.73 -7.66 -8.14
CA LYS A 218 33.09 -8.22 -8.28
C LYS A 218 33.09 -9.62 -8.91
N ALA A 219 32.03 -10.40 -8.72
CA ALA A 219 31.85 -11.72 -9.32
C ALA A 219 31.45 -11.65 -10.81
N GLY A 220 31.26 -10.45 -11.36
CA GLY A 220 31.02 -10.24 -12.79
C GLY A 220 29.57 -9.95 -13.16
N GLU A 221 28.67 -9.76 -12.19
CA GLU A 221 27.32 -9.24 -12.49
C GLU A 221 27.40 -7.84 -13.10
N THR A 222 26.54 -7.58 -14.08
CA THR A 222 26.48 -6.28 -14.75
C THR A 222 25.73 -5.27 -13.88
N PRO A 223 25.94 -3.95 -14.11
CA PRO A 223 25.18 -2.93 -13.40
C PRO A 223 23.66 -3.12 -13.51
N ASP A 224 23.15 -3.59 -14.65
CA ASP A 224 21.72 -3.72 -14.89
C ASP A 224 21.10 -4.92 -14.14
N ASP A 225 21.89 -5.94 -13.80
CA ASP A 225 21.44 -7.11 -13.00
C ASP A 225 21.08 -6.74 -11.55
N ILE A 226 21.61 -5.61 -11.06
CA ILE A 226 21.34 -5.11 -9.72
C ILE A 226 20.39 -3.91 -9.69
N LYS A 227 19.75 -3.56 -10.82
CA LYS A 227 18.87 -2.39 -10.91
C LYS A 227 17.74 -2.43 -9.87
N ASP A 228 17.19 -3.62 -9.63
CA ASP A 228 16.08 -3.83 -8.69
C ASP A 228 16.52 -3.71 -7.23
N ASN A 229 17.83 -3.69 -6.95
CA ASN A 229 18.36 -3.42 -5.62
C ASN A 229 18.37 -1.92 -5.27
N PHE A 230 18.03 -1.03 -6.20
CA PHE A 230 17.87 0.40 -5.94
C PHE A 230 16.40 0.73 -5.63
N VAL A 231 16.20 1.81 -4.88
CA VAL A 231 14.86 2.28 -4.50
C VAL A 231 14.07 2.83 -5.70
N HIS A 232 14.78 3.38 -6.68
CA HIS A 232 14.22 4.01 -7.87
C HIS A 232 15.27 3.98 -8.99
N GLU A 233 14.83 3.83 -10.24
CA GLU A 233 15.71 3.71 -11.42
C GLU A 233 16.71 4.88 -11.54
N CYS A 234 16.25 6.11 -11.27
CA CYS A 234 17.15 7.28 -11.29
C CYS A 234 18.37 7.17 -10.36
N ALA A 235 18.26 6.44 -9.23
CA ALA A 235 19.40 6.23 -8.33
C ALA A 235 20.42 5.28 -8.94
N HIS A 236 19.94 4.23 -9.60
CA HIS A 236 20.77 3.28 -10.34
C HIS A 236 21.50 3.97 -11.49
N GLU A 237 20.79 4.76 -12.31
CA GLU A 237 21.39 5.53 -13.40
C GLU A 237 22.39 6.58 -12.90
N ARG A 238 22.12 7.24 -11.76
CA ARG A 238 23.07 8.16 -11.13
C ARG A 238 24.35 7.46 -10.66
N TRP A 239 24.28 6.21 -10.24
CA TRP A 239 25.46 5.42 -9.89
C TRP A 239 26.21 4.92 -11.13
N LYS A 240 25.49 4.48 -12.17
CA LYS A 240 26.08 4.13 -13.47
C LYS A 240 26.86 5.29 -14.07
N ALA A 241 26.30 6.49 -14.06
CA ALA A 241 26.97 7.71 -14.52
C ALA A 241 28.27 8.05 -13.76
N GLN A 242 28.48 7.49 -12.56
CA GLN A 242 29.73 7.62 -11.79
C GLN A 242 30.76 6.52 -12.11
N GLY A 243 30.51 5.72 -13.15
CA GLY A 243 31.37 4.63 -13.61
C GLY A 243 31.04 3.28 -12.96
N ALA A 244 29.83 3.10 -12.44
CA ALA A 244 29.31 1.83 -11.90
C ALA A 244 30.29 1.09 -10.97
N LYS A 245 31.01 1.83 -10.12
CA LYS A 245 32.08 1.26 -9.29
C LYS A 245 31.51 0.24 -8.30
N PRO A 246 32.15 -0.95 -8.11
CA PRO A 246 31.64 -2.00 -7.23
C PRO A 246 31.42 -1.57 -5.78
N ASN A 247 32.16 -0.56 -5.31
CA ASN A 247 32.02 -0.04 -3.95
C ASN A 247 30.81 0.89 -3.76
N LEU A 248 29.95 1.08 -4.78
CA LEU A 248 28.68 1.83 -4.72
C LEU A 248 28.81 3.24 -4.12
N PRO A 249 29.71 4.10 -4.63
CA PRO A 249 29.99 5.41 -4.02
C PRO A 249 28.75 6.32 -4.04
N GLY A 250 28.56 7.09 -2.97
CA GLY A 250 27.44 8.04 -2.84
C GLY A 250 26.06 7.41 -2.66
N MET A 251 25.98 6.08 -2.65
CA MET A 251 24.77 5.32 -2.36
C MET A 251 24.90 4.67 -0.99
N SER A 252 23.81 4.56 -0.24
CA SER A 252 23.73 3.78 0.99
C SER A 252 22.48 2.91 1.00
N PRO A 253 22.56 1.70 1.60
CA PRO A 253 21.37 0.90 1.86
C PRO A 253 20.48 1.61 2.85
N ASP A 254 19.19 1.60 2.56
CA ASP A 254 18.15 2.16 3.38
C ASP A 254 17.12 1.10 3.75
N HIS A 255 16.56 1.20 4.96
CA HIS A 255 15.47 0.33 5.39
C HIS A 255 14.15 0.89 4.84
N MET A 256 13.55 0.18 3.89
CA MET A 256 12.33 0.61 3.21
C MET A 256 11.19 0.85 4.20
N LYS A 257 11.07 -0.04 5.19
CA LYS A 257 10.36 0.24 6.43
C LYS A 257 11.36 0.53 7.54
N GLU A 258 11.19 1.70 8.15
CA GLU A 258 12.04 2.16 9.24
C GLU A 258 11.99 1.20 10.43
N ILE A 259 13.16 0.91 11.03
CA ILE A 259 13.28 0.00 12.18
C ILE A 259 12.40 0.49 13.35
N GLN A 260 12.25 1.80 13.51
CA GLN A 260 11.46 2.40 14.59
C GLN A 260 9.94 2.18 14.46
N VAL A 261 9.47 1.79 13.27
CA VAL A 261 8.06 1.44 13.01
C VAL A 261 7.89 -0.06 12.73
N GLY A 262 8.86 -0.89 13.11
CA GLY A 262 8.78 -2.35 12.99
C GLY A 262 9.42 -2.93 11.73
N GLY A 263 10.30 -2.18 11.05
CA GLY A 263 11.10 -2.71 9.95
C GLY A 263 12.09 -3.79 10.40
N LEU A 264 12.24 -4.84 9.60
CA LEU A 264 13.20 -5.91 9.85
C LEU A 264 14.63 -5.42 9.61
N THR A 265 15.53 -5.66 10.58
CA THR A 265 16.90 -5.11 10.57
C THR A 265 17.90 -5.88 9.73
N LYS A 266 17.61 -7.14 9.39
CA LYS A 266 18.54 -8.07 8.71
C LYS A 266 17.98 -8.66 7.43
N ASP A 267 16.73 -8.35 7.10
CA ASP A 267 16.09 -8.86 5.91
C ASP A 267 16.53 -8.03 4.70
N PHE A 268 17.11 -8.69 3.70
CA PHE A 268 17.55 -8.02 2.47
C PHE A 268 16.38 -7.53 1.63
N SER A 269 15.18 -8.10 1.79
CA SER A 269 13.97 -7.61 1.11
C SER A 269 13.54 -6.21 1.62
N ASN A 270 13.87 -5.88 2.87
CA ASN A 270 13.61 -4.58 3.48
C ASN A 270 14.72 -3.55 3.16
N LEU A 271 15.72 -3.89 2.36
CA LEU A 271 16.86 -3.02 2.06
C LEU A 271 16.93 -2.70 0.56
N LYS A 272 17.05 -1.41 0.25
CA LYS A 272 17.32 -0.92 -1.11
C LYS A 272 18.40 0.17 -1.07
N MET A 273 19.15 0.31 -2.17
CA MET A 273 20.13 1.37 -2.35
C MET A 273 19.44 2.70 -2.70
N MET A 274 19.81 3.76 -1.99
CA MET A 274 19.37 5.14 -2.23
C MET A 274 20.59 6.09 -2.16
N PRO A 275 20.57 7.28 -2.79
CA PRO A 275 21.61 8.28 -2.55
C PRO A 275 21.73 8.61 -1.05
N SER A 276 22.95 8.74 -0.54
CA SER A 276 23.17 8.77 0.91
C SER A 276 22.59 10.01 1.61
N LYS A 277 22.62 11.17 0.94
CA LYS A 277 22.06 12.43 1.46
C LYS A 277 20.54 12.36 1.71
N PRO A 278 19.69 12.05 0.71
CA PRO A 278 18.26 11.94 0.95
C PRO A 278 17.91 10.83 1.95
N ASN A 279 18.68 9.74 1.99
CA ASN A 279 18.53 8.67 2.99
C ASN A 279 18.74 9.19 4.43
N GLU A 280 19.84 9.89 4.69
CA GLU A 280 20.10 10.48 6.01
C GLU A 280 19.05 11.53 6.39
N TRP A 281 18.66 12.36 5.43
CA TRP A 281 17.68 13.42 5.63
C TRP A 281 16.30 12.87 5.99
N ILE A 282 15.79 11.89 5.24
CA ILE A 282 14.48 11.29 5.52
C ILE A 282 14.50 10.57 6.88
N GLY A 283 15.58 9.87 7.20
CA GLY A 283 15.76 9.23 8.51
C GLY A 283 15.73 10.23 9.66
N SER A 284 16.24 11.45 9.46
CA SER A 284 16.13 12.54 10.43
C SER A 284 14.69 13.00 10.63
N LYS A 285 13.92 13.16 9.55
CA LYS A 285 12.50 13.57 9.60
C LYS A 285 11.62 12.50 10.26
N MET A 286 11.94 11.23 10.06
CA MET A 286 11.21 10.10 10.66
C MET A 286 11.27 10.05 12.20
N LYS A 287 12.18 10.80 12.86
CA LYS A 287 12.12 10.99 14.32
C LYS A 287 10.83 11.66 14.80
N GLY A 288 10.14 12.39 13.92
CA GLY A 288 8.83 12.98 14.16
C GLY A 288 7.69 11.97 14.15
N PHE A 289 7.90 10.76 13.62
CA PHE A 289 6.88 9.73 13.52
C PHE A 289 6.43 9.26 14.91
N LYS A 290 5.12 9.13 15.09
CA LYS A 290 4.49 8.80 16.38
C LYS A 290 3.76 7.49 16.21
N THR A 291 4.17 6.46 16.93
CA THR A 291 3.57 5.11 16.82
C THR A 291 2.46 4.86 17.84
N THR A 292 2.22 5.79 18.76
CA THR A 292 1.18 5.72 19.80
C THR A 292 0.56 7.10 20.00
N ASP A 293 -0.67 7.15 20.51
CA ASP A 293 -1.32 8.39 20.88
C ASP A 293 -0.66 8.99 22.14
N PHE A 294 -0.59 10.32 22.21
CA PHE A 294 -0.05 11.03 23.37
C PHE A 294 -0.95 12.21 23.73
N THR A 295 -1.09 12.48 25.03
CA THR A 295 -1.73 13.70 25.53
C THR A 295 -0.67 14.56 26.20
N TYR A 296 -0.52 15.81 25.76
CA TYR A 296 0.39 16.76 26.38
C TYR A 296 -0.20 17.27 27.71
N ALA A 297 0.66 17.75 28.62
CA ALA A 297 0.23 18.39 29.87
C ALA A 297 -0.74 19.58 29.64
N SER A 298 -0.72 20.17 28.45
CA SER A 298 -1.64 21.22 28.00
C SER A 298 -3.02 20.71 27.52
N GLY A 299 -3.35 19.43 27.72
CA GLY A 299 -4.61 18.82 27.28
C GLY A 299 -4.71 18.53 25.77
N LYS A 300 -3.68 18.88 24.97
CA LYS A 300 -3.67 18.63 23.53
C LYS A 300 -3.44 17.14 23.25
N LYS A 301 -4.41 16.48 22.59
CA LYS A 301 -4.27 15.12 22.09
C LYS A 301 -3.54 15.13 20.75
N VAL A 302 -2.50 14.32 20.60
CA VAL A 302 -1.84 14.05 19.33
C VAL A 302 -1.99 12.56 19.04
N LYS A 303 -2.61 12.25 17.90
CA LYS A 303 -2.82 10.88 17.45
C LYS A 303 -1.51 10.27 16.91
N ALA A 304 -1.43 8.95 16.95
CA ALA A 304 -0.40 8.19 16.27
C ALA A 304 -0.46 8.47 14.78
N HIS A 305 0.72 8.64 14.18
CA HIS A 305 0.84 8.68 12.74
C HIS A 305 0.54 7.29 12.19
N THR A 306 -0.21 7.30 11.10
CA THR A 306 -0.70 6.09 10.45
C THR A 306 -0.02 5.84 9.11
N GLY A 307 0.85 6.74 8.67
CA GLY A 307 1.73 6.58 7.51
C GLY A 307 2.59 7.83 7.30
N VAL A 308 3.26 7.94 6.15
CA VAL A 308 4.14 9.07 5.83
C VAL A 308 3.81 9.61 4.46
N ALA A 309 3.73 10.92 4.34
CA ALA A 309 3.48 11.60 3.07
C ALA A 309 4.56 12.65 2.85
N LEU A 310 5.12 12.72 1.65
CA LEU A 310 5.92 13.86 1.21
C LEU A 310 5.02 14.78 0.40
N ASP A 311 5.00 16.07 0.73
CA ASP A 311 4.12 17.05 0.09
C ASP A 311 4.41 17.29 -1.41
N CYS A 312 5.58 16.85 -1.89
CA CYS A 312 5.99 16.96 -3.29
C CYS A 312 5.81 15.67 -4.11
N CYS A 313 5.41 14.56 -3.48
CA CYS A 313 5.12 13.32 -4.19
C CYS A 313 3.70 13.41 -4.73
N LYS A 314 3.58 13.72 -6.02
CA LYS A 314 2.31 13.71 -6.74
C LYS A 314 2.17 12.40 -7.53
#